data_AF-A0A1G2NYQ4-F1
#
_entry.id   AF-A0A1G2NYQ4-F1
#
_cell.length_a   1.000
_cell.length_b   1.000
_cell.length_c   1.000
_cell.angle_alpha   90.00
_cell.angle_beta   90.00
_cell.angle_gamma   90.00
#
_symmetry.space_group_name_H-M   'P 1'
#
loop_
_entity.id
_entity.type
_entity.pdbx_description
1 polymer ?
#
loop_
_entity_poly.entity_id
_entity_poly.type
_entity_poly.pdbx_seq_one_letter_code
_entity_poly.pdbx_strand_id
1 'polypeptide(L)'
;MNFEQPQKSESENASQESVEEPNAQNVEIERKIENLFGKSLKCFKRWGTLGIAVGAFLVAGKFERQLGREDKEWREHVSSTLDTDSQRKKGMYESQIREFFGEEALREIEDGDKSAYFEKKNKQQHKPPALEGFLEHGTTNEHVYLFDEKYGFYPRGWVNGEVEDVEYVDDIGGKLKAGSRKGGEFRRKGILGSKIFLYRTTPKAGDGGNEHFVSNEAVFHELGHANDWESDQDLNIIERQDLLLKVLNRMNETDAYDTNDHYHKSYLDGTKRGSYRAVKEYWADICAEYFCNPEGFQKSHPKDFELVDAQAKKNDATFNVLDFENRGAFDPHTGELKEKWR
;
A
#
# COMPACT_ATOMS: atom_id res chain seq x y z
N MET A 1 20.37 -45.68 17.05
CA MET A 1 19.11 -45.54 17.81
C MET A 1 17.98 -45.49 16.79
N ASN A 2 17.12 -46.51 16.81
CA ASN A 2 15.92 -46.58 15.97
C ASN A 2 14.86 -45.66 16.60
N PHE A 3 14.27 -44.78 15.79
CA PHE A 3 13.07 -44.05 16.17
C PHE A 3 11.89 -44.62 15.38
N GLU A 4 11.02 -45.32 16.10
CA GLU A 4 9.72 -45.82 15.64
C GLU A 4 8.78 -44.64 15.37
N GLN A 5 8.00 -44.73 14.30
CA GLN A 5 6.89 -43.82 14.02
C GLN A 5 5.67 -44.21 14.86
N PRO A 6 4.94 -43.25 15.45
CA PRO A 6 3.66 -43.54 16.08
C PRO A 6 2.54 -43.66 15.04
N GLN A 7 1.73 -44.70 15.20
CA GLN A 7 0.55 -45.03 14.41
C GLN A 7 -0.54 -43.96 14.55
N LYS A 8 -1.20 -43.64 13.43
CA LYS A 8 -2.48 -42.90 13.40
C LYS A 8 -3.61 -43.79 13.92
N SER A 9 -4.33 -43.33 14.94
CA SER A 9 -5.62 -43.87 15.35
C SER A 9 -6.76 -43.12 14.64
N GLU A 10 -7.61 -43.86 13.97
CA GLU A 10 -8.91 -43.44 13.43
C GLU A 10 -9.90 -43.18 14.58
N SER A 11 -10.63 -42.07 14.51
CA SER A 11 -11.93 -41.94 15.18
C SER A 11 -12.82 -41.02 14.35
N GLU A 12 -13.65 -41.64 13.52
CA GLU A 12 -14.83 -41.04 12.89
C GLU A 12 -15.85 -40.66 13.97
N ASN A 13 -16.35 -39.44 13.94
CA ASN A 13 -17.62 -39.08 14.57
C ASN A 13 -18.37 -38.17 13.59
N ALA A 14 -19.29 -38.78 12.87
CA ALA A 14 -20.25 -38.11 12.01
C ALA A 14 -21.37 -37.51 12.87
N SER A 15 -21.49 -36.18 12.89
CA SER A 15 -22.68 -35.49 13.36
C SER A 15 -23.74 -35.52 12.26
N GLN A 16 -24.84 -36.22 12.52
CA GLN A 16 -26.04 -36.23 11.68
C GLN A 16 -26.72 -34.85 11.74
N GLU A 17 -26.65 -34.08 10.67
CA GLU A 17 -27.59 -32.98 10.40
C GLU A 17 -28.92 -33.59 9.92
N SER A 18 -30.00 -33.28 10.63
CA SER A 18 -31.36 -33.61 10.23
C SER A 18 -31.75 -32.76 9.01
N VAL A 19 -31.77 -33.39 7.84
CA VAL A 19 -32.35 -32.83 6.62
C VAL A 19 -33.86 -32.77 6.79
N GLU A 20 -34.42 -31.56 6.98
CA GLU A 20 -35.87 -31.35 6.90
C GLU A 20 -36.33 -31.66 5.47
N GLU A 21 -37.22 -32.66 5.33
CA GLU A 21 -37.85 -32.97 4.05
C GLU A 21 -38.69 -31.77 3.58
N PRO A 22 -38.53 -31.32 2.32
CA PRO A 22 -39.31 -30.21 1.80
C PRO A 22 -40.79 -30.59 1.77
N ASN A 23 -41.60 -29.80 2.49
CA ASN A 23 -43.05 -29.94 2.59
C ASN A 23 -43.68 -30.07 1.19
N ALA A 24 -44.36 -31.19 0.93
CA ALA A 24 -44.86 -31.59 -0.40
C ALA A 24 -45.75 -30.53 -1.07
N GLN A 25 -46.37 -29.62 -0.31
CA GLN A 25 -47.12 -28.48 -0.83
C GLN A 25 -46.26 -27.45 -1.57
N ASN A 26 -45.01 -27.22 -1.14
CA ASN A 26 -44.11 -26.26 -1.80
C ASN A 26 -43.65 -26.77 -3.17
N VAL A 27 -43.43 -28.08 -3.29
CA VAL A 27 -43.05 -28.73 -4.56
C VAL A 27 -44.18 -28.63 -5.60
N GLU A 28 -45.45 -28.74 -5.18
CA GLU A 28 -46.58 -28.63 -6.10
C GLU A 28 -46.82 -27.18 -6.56
N ILE A 29 -46.57 -26.19 -5.69
CA ILE A 29 -46.67 -24.76 -6.01
C ILE A 29 -45.58 -24.36 -7.02
N GLU A 30 -44.33 -24.76 -6.78
CA GLU A 30 -43.22 -24.51 -7.71
C GLU A 30 -43.49 -25.12 -9.10
N ARG A 31 -44.03 -26.34 -9.15
CA ARG A 31 -44.36 -27.02 -10.41
C ARG A 31 -45.51 -26.34 -11.16
N LYS A 32 -46.49 -25.76 -10.45
CA LYS A 32 -47.57 -24.96 -11.06
C LYS A 32 -47.05 -23.63 -11.59
N ILE A 33 -46.13 -22.98 -10.88
CA ILE A 33 -45.48 -21.73 -11.32
C ILE A 33 -44.59 -21.97 -12.55
N GLU A 34 -43.82 -23.07 -12.58
CA GLU A 34 -43.03 -23.45 -13.75
C GLU A 34 -43.89 -23.83 -14.96
N ASN A 35 -45.05 -24.45 -14.76
CA ASN A 35 -45.95 -24.75 -15.89
C ASN A 35 -46.65 -23.50 -16.43
N LEU A 36 -47.01 -22.54 -15.56
CA LEU A 36 -47.68 -21.30 -15.96
C LEU A 36 -46.72 -20.30 -16.59
N PHE A 37 -45.47 -20.25 -16.13
CA PHE A 37 -44.51 -19.22 -16.54
C PHE A 37 -43.20 -19.76 -17.12
N GLY A 38 -42.99 -21.08 -17.23
CA GLY A 38 -41.67 -21.65 -17.55
C GLY A 38 -41.08 -21.22 -18.90
N LYS A 39 -41.92 -20.98 -19.92
CA LYS A 39 -41.47 -20.42 -21.20
C LYS A 39 -41.20 -18.91 -21.12
N SER A 40 -42.08 -18.14 -20.46
CA SER A 40 -41.91 -16.69 -20.30
C SER A 40 -40.75 -16.33 -19.36
N LEU A 41 -40.53 -17.11 -18.30
CA LEU A 41 -39.45 -16.95 -17.33
C LEU A 41 -38.08 -17.31 -17.94
N LYS A 42 -38.00 -18.34 -18.79
CA LYS A 42 -36.78 -18.65 -19.56
C LYS A 42 -36.46 -17.57 -20.58
N CYS A 43 -37.46 -17.03 -21.27
CA CYS A 43 -37.29 -15.87 -22.15
C CYS A 43 -36.85 -14.63 -21.35
N PHE A 44 -37.49 -14.32 -20.22
CA PHE A 44 -37.14 -13.17 -19.39
C PHE A 44 -35.73 -13.27 -18.82
N LYS A 45 -35.31 -14.44 -18.32
CA LYS A 45 -33.92 -14.70 -17.90
C LYS A 45 -32.95 -14.51 -19.06
N ARG A 46 -33.25 -15.04 -20.25
CA ARG A 46 -32.36 -14.94 -21.43
C ARG A 46 -32.22 -13.50 -21.95
N TRP A 47 -33.32 -12.74 -22.00
CA TRP A 47 -33.30 -11.32 -22.36
C TRP A 47 -32.69 -10.45 -21.26
N GLY A 48 -32.88 -10.80 -19.99
CA GLY A 48 -32.21 -10.16 -18.85
C GLY A 48 -30.69 -10.36 -18.90
N THR A 49 -30.20 -11.58 -19.12
CA THR A 49 -28.76 -11.84 -19.28
C THR A 49 -28.19 -11.15 -20.51
N LEU A 50 -28.91 -11.12 -21.63
CA LEU A 50 -28.48 -10.40 -22.82
C LEU A 50 -28.46 -8.88 -22.59
N GLY A 51 -29.44 -8.33 -21.86
CA GLY A 51 -29.49 -6.93 -21.46
C GLY A 51 -28.35 -6.55 -20.51
N ILE A 52 -28.02 -7.41 -19.55
CA ILE A 52 -26.85 -7.24 -18.66
C ILE A 52 -25.55 -7.31 -19.45
N ALA A 53 -25.39 -8.26 -20.37
CA ALA A 53 -24.20 -8.39 -21.19
C ALA A 53 -24.02 -7.17 -22.12
N VAL A 54 -25.06 -6.76 -22.83
CA VAL A 54 -25.03 -5.56 -23.70
C VAL A 54 -24.79 -4.30 -22.87
N GLY A 55 -25.41 -4.19 -21.69
CA GLY A 55 -25.16 -3.11 -20.73
C GLY A 55 -23.69 -3.08 -20.29
N ALA A 56 -23.13 -4.21 -19.90
CA ALA A 56 -21.72 -4.36 -19.53
C ALA A 56 -20.78 -4.01 -20.69
N PHE A 57 -21.07 -4.45 -21.93
CA PHE A 57 -20.30 -4.09 -23.12
C PHE A 57 -20.36 -2.60 -23.46
N LEU A 58 -21.54 -1.97 -23.33
CA LEU A 58 -21.69 -0.53 -23.57
C LEU A 58 -21.00 0.31 -22.49
N VAL A 59 -21.02 -0.15 -21.23
CA VAL A 59 -20.29 0.48 -20.13
C VAL A 59 -18.79 0.29 -20.33
N ALA A 60 -18.31 -0.91 -20.67
CA ALA A 60 -16.91 -1.18 -20.98
C ALA A 60 -16.40 -0.32 -22.14
N GLY A 61 -17.13 -0.24 -23.25
CA GLY A 61 -16.74 0.60 -24.39
C GLY A 61 -16.84 2.11 -24.14
N LYS A 62 -17.58 2.56 -23.12
CA LYS A 62 -17.53 3.95 -22.63
C LYS A 62 -16.31 4.17 -21.73
N PHE A 63 -16.01 3.21 -20.86
CA PHE A 63 -14.88 3.24 -19.95
C PHE A 63 -13.54 3.25 -20.70
N GLU A 64 -13.37 2.39 -21.71
CA GLU A 64 -12.17 2.39 -22.57
C GLU A 64 -11.98 3.72 -23.30
N ARG A 65 -13.08 4.31 -23.81
CA ARG A 65 -13.03 5.62 -24.47
C ARG A 65 -12.67 6.74 -23.49
N GLN A 66 -13.10 6.65 -22.24
CA GLN A 66 -12.73 7.59 -21.20
C GLN A 66 -11.25 7.44 -20.85
N LEU A 67 -10.77 6.22 -20.58
CA LEU A 67 -9.37 5.93 -20.28
C LEU A 67 -8.43 6.38 -21.41
N GLY A 68 -8.81 6.19 -22.67
CA GLY A 68 -8.04 6.64 -23.83
C GLY A 68 -8.00 8.17 -23.98
N ARG A 69 -9.06 8.87 -23.59
CA ARG A 69 -9.06 10.35 -23.54
C ARG A 69 -8.19 10.87 -22.42
N GLU A 70 -8.29 10.27 -21.24
CA GLU A 70 -7.47 10.61 -20.07
C GLU A 70 -5.99 10.35 -20.33
N ASP A 71 -5.64 9.23 -20.97
CA ASP A 71 -4.25 8.96 -21.39
C ASP A 71 -3.73 10.03 -22.36
N LYS A 72 -4.51 10.36 -23.40
CA LYS A 72 -4.12 11.38 -24.38
C LYS A 72 -3.92 12.74 -23.71
N GLU A 73 -4.85 13.13 -22.85
CA GLU A 73 -4.78 14.40 -22.13
C GLU A 73 -3.56 14.48 -21.21
N TRP A 74 -3.28 13.43 -20.44
CA TRP A 74 -2.09 13.37 -19.59
C TRP A 74 -0.80 13.44 -20.42
N ARG A 75 -0.70 12.71 -21.54
CA ARG A 75 0.49 12.78 -22.42
C ARG A 75 0.67 14.17 -23.03
N GLU A 76 -0.42 14.82 -23.45
CA GLU A 76 -0.40 16.20 -23.91
C GLU A 76 0.07 17.15 -22.80
N HIS A 77 -0.42 16.97 -21.57
CA HIS A 77 0.05 17.73 -20.41
C HIS A 77 1.56 17.57 -20.21
N VAL A 78 2.06 16.35 -20.06
CA VAL A 78 3.49 16.05 -19.86
C VAL A 78 4.35 16.63 -21.00
N SER A 79 3.95 16.44 -22.25
CA SER A 79 4.72 16.99 -23.39
C SER A 79 4.72 18.52 -23.44
N SER A 80 3.67 19.17 -22.95
CA SER A 80 3.55 20.63 -22.93
C SER A 80 4.25 21.30 -21.74
N THR A 81 4.49 20.58 -20.64
CA THR A 81 5.09 21.13 -19.42
C THR A 81 6.60 20.94 -19.36
N LEU A 82 7.15 19.98 -20.10
CA LEU A 82 8.59 19.71 -20.12
C LEU A 82 9.31 20.52 -21.21
N ASP A 83 10.33 21.26 -20.81
CA ASP A 83 11.27 21.89 -21.74
C ASP A 83 12.18 20.85 -22.45
N THR A 84 12.98 21.31 -23.42
CA THR A 84 13.83 20.42 -24.22
C THR A 84 14.83 19.62 -23.39
N ASP A 85 15.41 20.23 -22.35
CA ASP A 85 16.39 19.57 -21.49
C ASP A 85 15.71 18.52 -20.60
N SER A 86 14.53 18.83 -20.08
CA SER A 86 13.70 17.92 -19.28
C SER A 86 13.19 16.74 -20.11
N GLN A 87 12.80 16.97 -21.37
CA GLN A 87 12.44 15.89 -22.30
C GLN A 87 13.62 14.96 -22.58
N ARG A 88 14.83 15.52 -22.76
CA ARG A 88 16.05 14.72 -22.94
C ARG A 88 16.35 13.90 -21.68
N LYS A 89 16.22 14.51 -20.50
CA LYS A 89 16.40 13.86 -19.20
C LYS A 89 15.40 12.71 -19.01
N LYS A 90 14.11 12.93 -19.33
CA LYS A 90 13.06 11.90 -19.36
C LYS A 90 13.48 10.70 -20.19
N GLY A 91 13.87 10.93 -21.44
CA GLY A 91 14.25 9.85 -22.36
C GLY A 91 15.44 9.04 -21.87
N MET A 92 16.44 9.69 -21.25
CA MET A 92 17.57 9.01 -20.63
C MET A 92 17.13 8.14 -19.44
N TYR A 93 16.30 8.67 -18.55
CA TYR A 93 15.81 7.93 -17.39
C TYR A 93 14.91 6.76 -17.76
N GLU A 94 14.00 6.94 -18.72
CA GLU A 94 13.20 5.83 -19.23
C GLU A 94 14.07 4.70 -19.81
N SER A 95 15.16 5.05 -20.52
CA SER A 95 16.08 4.05 -21.04
C SER A 95 16.73 3.26 -19.90
N GLN A 96 17.19 3.92 -18.84
CA GLN A 96 17.79 3.28 -17.67
C GLN A 96 16.77 2.41 -16.92
N ILE A 97 15.55 2.91 -16.72
CA ILE A 97 14.49 2.17 -16.04
C ILE A 97 14.11 0.91 -16.84
N ARG A 98 13.98 0.99 -18.16
CA ARG A 98 13.76 -0.19 -19.02
C ARG A 98 14.92 -1.18 -18.92
N GLU A 99 16.15 -0.68 -18.86
CA GLU A 99 17.33 -1.51 -18.71
C GLU A 99 17.33 -2.29 -17.39
N PHE A 100 17.16 -1.61 -16.26
CA PHE A 100 17.23 -2.23 -14.92
C PHE A 100 15.95 -2.97 -14.50
N PHE A 101 14.77 -2.40 -14.79
CA PHE A 101 13.49 -2.86 -14.23
C PHE A 101 12.48 -3.32 -15.29
N GLY A 102 12.70 -2.97 -16.55
CA GLY A 102 11.85 -3.38 -17.67
C GLY A 102 10.68 -2.42 -17.92
N GLU A 103 9.87 -2.74 -18.94
CA GLU A 103 8.77 -1.88 -19.38
C GLU A 103 7.62 -1.78 -18.37
N GLU A 104 7.42 -2.82 -17.56
CA GLU A 104 6.33 -2.85 -16.56
C GLU A 104 6.54 -1.78 -15.49
N ALA A 105 7.75 -1.68 -14.94
CA ALA A 105 8.10 -0.65 -13.96
C ALA A 105 7.93 0.77 -14.52
N LEU A 106 8.28 0.98 -15.80
CA LEU A 106 8.06 2.28 -16.43
C LEU A 106 6.56 2.61 -16.52
N ARG A 107 5.71 1.63 -16.84
CA ARG A 107 4.25 1.84 -16.87
C ARG A 107 3.70 2.15 -15.48
N GLU A 108 4.18 1.49 -14.43
CA GLU A 108 3.76 1.77 -13.05
C GLU A 108 4.09 3.23 -12.64
N ILE A 109 5.24 3.76 -13.06
CA ILE A 109 5.61 5.17 -12.87
C ILE A 109 4.70 6.12 -13.66
N GLU A 110 4.42 5.80 -14.94
CA GLU A 110 3.53 6.61 -15.78
C GLU A 110 2.09 6.62 -15.23
N ASP A 111 1.60 5.47 -14.77
CA ASP A 111 0.27 5.33 -14.16
C ASP A 111 0.19 6.12 -12.85
N GLY A 112 1.27 6.13 -12.05
CA GLY A 112 1.37 6.94 -10.85
C GLY A 112 1.29 8.44 -11.12
N ASP A 113 2.08 8.94 -12.08
CA ASP A 113 2.05 10.35 -12.50
C ASP A 113 0.68 10.75 -13.09
N LYS A 114 0.07 9.84 -13.85
CA LYS A 114 -1.26 10.04 -14.41
C LYS A 114 -2.31 10.15 -13.32
N SER A 115 -2.29 9.29 -12.29
CA SER A 115 -3.21 9.38 -11.16
C SER A 115 -3.09 10.74 -10.47
N ALA A 116 -1.85 11.15 -10.14
CA ALA A 116 -1.57 12.42 -9.50
C ALA A 116 -2.07 13.63 -10.29
N TYR A 117 -1.88 13.61 -11.61
CA TYR A 117 -2.38 14.64 -12.50
C TYR A 117 -3.92 14.78 -12.40
N PHE A 118 -4.65 13.66 -12.45
CA PHE A 118 -6.12 13.70 -12.42
C PHE A 118 -6.68 14.02 -11.03
N GLU A 119 -6.05 13.57 -9.95
CA GLU A 119 -6.42 13.93 -8.58
C GLU A 119 -6.30 15.45 -8.36
N LYS A 120 -5.16 16.03 -8.76
CA LYS A 120 -4.93 17.48 -8.70
C LYS A 120 -5.90 18.27 -9.56
N LYS A 121 -6.15 17.80 -10.79
CA LYS A 121 -7.11 18.43 -11.71
C LYS A 121 -8.54 18.43 -11.15
N ASN A 122 -8.93 17.36 -10.46
CA ASN A 122 -10.24 17.22 -9.84
C ASN A 122 -10.38 17.98 -8.51
N LYS A 123 -9.32 18.68 -8.06
CA LYS A 123 -9.27 19.48 -6.84
C LYS A 123 -9.71 18.69 -5.60
N GLN A 124 -9.33 17.42 -5.51
CA GLN A 124 -9.48 16.70 -4.25
C GLN A 124 -8.70 17.46 -3.18
N GLN A 125 -9.40 17.88 -2.13
CA GLN A 125 -8.76 18.50 -0.99
C GLN A 125 -7.94 17.44 -0.28
N HIS A 126 -6.68 17.73 0.01
CA HIS A 126 -5.87 16.95 0.93
C HIS A 126 -6.58 16.94 2.28
N LYS A 127 -7.08 15.77 2.66
CA LYS A 127 -7.74 15.54 3.95
C LYS A 127 -6.87 14.59 4.77
N PRO A 128 -6.94 14.68 6.10
CA PRO A 128 -6.43 13.62 6.96
C PRO A 128 -7.07 12.28 6.60
N PRO A 129 -6.33 11.17 6.72
CA PRO A 129 -6.87 9.85 6.45
C PRO A 129 -8.04 9.54 7.38
N ALA A 130 -9.00 8.78 6.88
CA ALA A 130 -9.95 8.08 7.74
C ALA A 130 -9.19 7.03 8.57
N LEU A 131 -9.55 6.89 9.84
CA LEU A 131 -8.92 5.92 10.74
C LEU A 131 -9.98 4.91 11.21
N GLU A 132 -9.78 3.65 10.87
CA GLU A 132 -10.73 2.55 11.12
C GLU A 132 -10.09 1.46 12.00
N GLY A 133 -10.88 0.80 12.84
CA GLY A 133 -10.46 -0.35 13.67
C GLY A 133 -9.63 -0.03 14.92
N PHE A 134 -8.96 1.12 15.02
CA PHE A 134 -8.08 1.45 16.15
C PHE A 134 -8.78 1.38 17.53
N LEU A 135 -9.91 2.07 17.70
CA LEU A 135 -10.63 2.09 18.98
C LEU A 135 -11.32 0.75 19.28
N GLU A 136 -11.83 0.08 18.25
CA GLU A 136 -12.56 -1.19 18.37
C GLU A 136 -11.66 -2.32 18.86
N HIS A 137 -10.37 -2.25 18.54
CA HIS A 137 -9.36 -3.22 18.94
C HIS A 137 -8.52 -2.78 20.15
N GLY A 138 -8.97 -1.76 20.88
CA GLY A 138 -8.37 -1.33 22.15
C GLY A 138 -7.05 -0.57 22.00
N THR A 139 -6.75 -0.02 20.82
CA THR A 139 -5.60 0.87 20.62
C THR A 139 -5.86 2.23 21.27
N THR A 140 -4.82 2.87 21.80
CA THR A 140 -4.90 4.20 22.42
C THR A 140 -4.98 5.31 21.36
N ASN A 141 -5.54 6.47 21.73
CA ASN A 141 -5.60 7.68 20.89
C ASN A 141 -4.22 8.13 20.37
N GLU A 142 -3.13 7.66 20.96
CA GLU A 142 -1.75 7.99 20.59
C GLU A 142 -1.41 7.58 19.15
N HIS A 143 -1.91 6.44 18.68
CA HIS A 143 -1.67 5.96 17.31
C HIS A 143 -2.47 6.75 16.26
N VAL A 144 -3.60 7.30 16.67
CA VAL A 144 -4.40 8.23 15.85
C VAL A 144 -3.63 9.53 15.59
N TYR A 145 -2.75 9.93 16.51
CA TYR A 145 -1.98 11.18 16.36
C TYR A 145 -0.81 11.08 15.40
N LEU A 146 -0.30 9.88 15.12
CA LEU A 146 0.69 9.68 14.06
C LEU A 146 0.15 10.24 12.73
N PHE A 147 -1.06 9.85 12.34
CA PHE A 147 -1.62 10.19 11.04
C PHE A 147 -2.23 11.59 10.94
N ASP A 148 -2.05 12.44 11.97
CA ASP A 148 -2.53 13.81 11.94
C ASP A 148 -1.34 14.77 11.94
N GLU A 149 -1.06 15.34 10.76
CA GLU A 149 0.05 16.26 10.51
C GLU A 149 0.08 17.46 11.48
N LYS A 150 -1.06 17.82 12.10
CA LYS A 150 -1.09 18.91 13.10
C LYS A 150 -0.26 18.59 14.34
N TYR A 151 -0.04 17.30 14.64
CA TYR A 151 0.83 16.87 15.72
C TYR A 151 2.27 16.72 15.28
N GLY A 152 2.64 17.16 14.07
CA GLY A 152 3.98 17.61 13.68
C GLY A 152 5.08 16.56 13.67
N PHE A 153 4.73 15.28 13.54
CA PHE A 153 5.73 14.22 13.45
C PHE A 153 6.27 14.05 12.01
N TYR A 154 5.38 14.10 11.02
CA TYR A 154 5.72 13.97 9.61
C TYR A 154 5.85 15.34 8.93
N PRO A 155 6.69 15.45 7.87
CA PRO A 155 6.70 16.65 7.03
C PRO A 155 5.32 16.86 6.39
N ARG A 156 4.94 18.11 6.16
CA ARG A 156 3.66 18.43 5.51
C ARG A 156 3.57 17.79 4.13
N GLY A 157 2.42 17.16 3.86
CA GLY A 157 2.14 16.51 2.59
C GLY A 157 2.59 15.06 2.50
N TRP A 158 3.15 14.46 3.56
CA TRP A 158 3.49 13.03 3.58
C TRP A 158 2.34 12.11 4.00
N VAL A 159 1.34 12.67 4.68
CA VAL A 159 0.15 11.92 5.12
C VAL A 159 -1.08 12.47 4.43
N ASN A 160 -1.30 13.79 4.52
CA ASN A 160 -2.51 14.42 4.02
C ASN A 160 -2.55 14.40 2.49
N GLY A 161 -3.47 13.60 1.95
CA GLY A 161 -3.65 13.39 0.50
C GLY A 161 -2.70 12.37 -0.13
N GLU A 162 -1.75 11.82 0.64
CA GLU A 162 -0.99 10.63 0.25
C GLU A 162 -1.62 9.35 0.78
N VAL A 163 -2.33 9.43 1.91
CA VAL A 163 -3.07 8.33 2.53
C VAL A 163 -4.52 8.75 2.72
N GLU A 164 -5.46 8.02 2.13
CA GLU A 164 -6.90 8.27 2.31
C GLU A 164 -7.47 7.55 3.53
N ASP A 165 -6.96 6.37 3.84
CA ASP A 165 -7.52 5.49 4.86
C ASP A 165 -6.42 4.67 5.56
N VAL A 166 -6.55 4.50 6.87
CA VAL A 166 -5.72 3.62 7.68
C VAL A 166 -6.61 2.69 8.48
N GLU A 167 -6.48 1.38 8.26
CA GLU A 167 -7.27 0.37 8.94
C GLU A 167 -6.38 -0.51 9.81
N TYR A 168 -6.72 -0.58 11.09
CA TYR A 168 -6.13 -1.54 12.01
C TYR A 168 -6.90 -2.86 11.96
N VAL A 169 -6.20 -3.95 11.69
CA VAL A 169 -6.77 -5.29 11.50
C VAL A 169 -6.18 -6.27 12.52
N ASP A 170 -7.04 -6.85 13.35
CA ASP A 170 -6.66 -7.78 14.44
C ASP A 170 -6.21 -9.18 13.95
N ASP A 171 -6.64 -9.61 12.77
CA ASP A 171 -6.33 -10.94 12.23
C ASP A 171 -6.06 -10.87 10.72
N ILE A 172 -4.83 -11.22 10.32
CA ILE A 172 -4.50 -11.49 8.93
C ILE A 172 -5.05 -12.89 8.62
N GLY A 173 -6.33 -12.98 8.25
CA GLY A 173 -6.95 -14.27 7.90
C GLY A 173 -6.08 -15.07 6.93
N GLY A 174 -5.41 -16.11 7.43
CA GLY A 174 -4.45 -16.91 6.67
C GLY A 174 -3.25 -17.39 7.50
N LYS A 175 -2.70 -18.55 7.18
CA LYS A 175 -1.44 -19.02 7.78
C LYS A 175 -0.29 -18.24 7.15
N LEU A 176 0.26 -17.25 7.86
CA LEU A 176 1.60 -16.75 7.58
C LEU A 176 2.58 -17.94 7.56
N LYS A 177 3.61 -17.90 6.70
CA LYS A 177 4.67 -18.91 6.76
C LYS A 177 5.30 -18.86 8.16
N ALA A 178 5.62 -20.01 8.74
CA ALA A 178 6.26 -20.07 10.05
C ALA A 178 7.52 -19.18 10.07
N GLY A 179 7.57 -18.21 10.99
CA GLY A 179 8.66 -17.25 11.12
C GLY A 179 8.49 -15.93 10.34
N SER A 180 7.49 -15.80 9.47
CA SER A 180 7.17 -14.51 8.81
C SER A 180 6.30 -13.63 9.71
N ARG A 181 6.63 -12.33 9.77
CA ARG A 181 5.84 -11.28 10.42
C ARG A 181 5.40 -10.30 9.34
N LYS A 182 4.18 -9.76 9.45
CA LYS A 182 3.68 -8.70 8.58
C LYS A 182 3.11 -7.62 9.50
N GLY A 183 3.79 -6.48 9.60
CA GLY A 183 3.39 -5.37 10.47
C GLY A 183 2.39 -4.42 9.80
N GLY A 184 2.48 -4.27 8.47
CA GLY A 184 1.59 -3.44 7.69
C GLY A 184 1.47 -3.87 6.22
N GLU A 185 0.67 -3.13 5.48
CA GLU A 185 0.62 -3.16 4.02
C GLU A 185 0.06 -1.84 3.48
N PHE A 186 0.81 -1.19 2.61
CA PHE A 186 0.30 -0.12 1.76
C PHE A 186 -0.35 -0.69 0.50
N ARG A 187 -1.60 -0.27 0.23
CA ARG A 187 -2.31 -0.57 -1.01
C ARG A 187 -2.77 0.70 -1.68
N ARG A 188 -2.41 0.85 -2.96
CA ARG A 188 -3.05 1.81 -3.85
C ARG A 188 -4.25 1.16 -4.54
N LYS A 189 -5.46 1.66 -4.33
CA LYS A 189 -6.70 1.22 -5.01
C LYS A 189 -6.88 1.95 -6.35
N GLY A 190 -5.84 2.00 -7.20
CA GLY A 190 -5.89 2.75 -8.46
C GLY A 190 -6.34 4.21 -8.23
N ILE A 191 -7.29 4.70 -9.01
CA ILE A 191 -7.87 6.07 -8.91
C ILE A 191 -8.73 6.25 -7.63
N LEU A 192 -9.05 5.16 -6.91
CA LEU A 192 -9.99 5.15 -5.77
C LEU A 192 -9.30 5.29 -4.40
N GLY A 193 -8.08 5.83 -4.37
CA GLY A 193 -7.39 6.17 -3.12
C GLY A 193 -6.30 5.20 -2.67
N SER A 194 -5.58 5.62 -1.65
CA SER A 194 -4.49 4.88 -1.00
C SER A 194 -4.91 4.47 0.42
N LYS A 195 -4.56 3.24 0.81
CA LYS A 195 -4.92 2.68 2.12
C LYS A 195 -3.72 2.01 2.77
N ILE A 196 -3.48 2.29 4.04
CA ILE A 196 -2.53 1.57 4.89
C ILE A 196 -3.32 0.58 5.75
N PHE A 197 -2.90 -0.68 5.73
CA PHE A 197 -3.36 -1.68 6.69
C PHE A 197 -2.28 -1.86 7.74
N LEU A 198 -2.65 -1.84 9.01
CA LEU A 198 -1.75 -2.13 10.11
C LEU A 198 -2.25 -3.40 10.80
N TYR A 199 -1.38 -4.38 10.94
CA TYR A 199 -1.78 -5.69 11.44
C TYR A 199 -1.31 -5.89 12.87
N ARG A 200 -2.19 -6.47 13.68
CA ARG A 200 -1.78 -7.03 14.97
C ARG A 200 -0.84 -8.21 14.72
N THR A 201 0.39 -8.10 15.17
CA THR A 201 1.37 -9.19 15.13
C THR A 201 0.81 -10.41 15.83
N THR A 202 0.75 -11.54 15.11
CA THR A 202 0.49 -12.84 15.73
C THR A 202 1.72 -13.23 16.55
N PRO A 203 1.58 -13.63 17.83
CA PRO A 203 2.73 -14.04 18.62
C PRO A 203 3.47 -15.20 17.94
N LYS A 204 4.81 -15.21 18.04
CA LYS A 204 5.61 -16.38 17.64
C LYS A 204 5.06 -17.60 18.37
N ALA A 205 4.83 -18.70 17.66
CA ALA A 205 4.41 -19.95 18.27
C ALA A 205 5.43 -20.35 19.36
N GLY A 206 5.04 -20.22 20.64
CA GLY A 206 5.87 -20.55 21.79
C GLY A 206 6.07 -19.43 22.81
N ASP A 207 5.82 -18.16 22.45
CA ASP A 207 5.89 -17.05 23.40
C ASP A 207 4.50 -16.78 23.98
N GLY A 208 4.30 -17.12 25.26
CA GLY A 208 3.09 -16.80 26.03
C GLY A 208 2.95 -15.32 26.40
N GLY A 209 3.54 -14.43 25.60
CA GLY A 209 3.52 -12.98 25.81
C GLY A 209 2.37 -12.33 25.03
N ASN A 210 1.66 -11.41 25.69
CA ASN A 210 0.80 -10.44 25.04
C ASN A 210 1.66 -9.44 24.25
N GLU A 211 2.14 -9.80 23.05
CA GLU A 211 2.75 -8.81 22.13
C GLU A 211 1.62 -8.00 21.48
N HIS A 212 1.24 -6.90 22.12
CA HIS A 212 0.41 -5.85 21.54
C HIS A 212 1.32 -4.73 21.03
N PHE A 213 1.65 -4.69 19.74
CA PHE A 213 1.99 -3.41 19.09
C PHE A 213 2.15 -3.53 17.58
N VAL A 214 1.61 -2.57 16.84
CA VAL A 214 2.13 -2.22 15.50
C VAL A 214 3.38 -1.40 15.76
N SER A 215 4.57 -1.88 15.39
CA SER A 215 5.77 -1.06 15.57
C SER A 215 5.65 0.24 14.78
N ASN A 216 6.09 1.36 15.35
CA ASN A 216 6.16 2.64 14.63
C ASN A 216 7.01 2.50 13.35
N GLU A 217 8.01 1.62 13.40
CA GLU A 217 8.76 1.16 12.22
C GLU A 217 7.84 0.67 11.09
N ALA A 218 6.84 -0.18 11.37
CA ALA A 218 5.90 -0.64 10.35
C ALA A 218 5.06 0.52 9.79
N VAL A 219 4.61 1.45 10.63
CA VAL A 219 3.89 2.64 10.16
C VAL A 219 4.77 3.49 9.25
N PHE A 220 6.02 3.73 9.63
CA PHE A 220 6.95 4.54 8.85
C PHE A 220 7.36 3.85 7.55
N HIS A 221 7.48 2.52 7.55
CA HIS A 221 7.71 1.71 6.36
C HIS A 221 6.58 1.88 5.34
N GLU A 222 5.33 1.70 5.77
CA GLU A 222 4.18 1.85 4.88
C GLU A 222 3.98 3.30 4.39
N LEU A 223 4.35 4.29 5.21
CA LEU A 223 4.41 5.69 4.76
C LEU A 223 5.54 5.92 3.75
N GLY A 224 6.67 5.22 3.86
CA GLY A 224 7.70 5.20 2.83
C GLY A 224 7.15 4.73 1.48
N HIS A 225 6.36 3.66 1.47
CA HIS A 225 5.64 3.19 0.26
C HIS A 225 4.63 4.20 -0.26
N ALA A 226 3.91 4.89 0.63
CA ALA A 226 2.97 5.95 0.24
C ALA A 226 3.67 7.16 -0.41
N ASN A 227 4.94 7.39 -0.08
CA ASN A 227 5.75 8.52 -0.56
C ASN A 227 6.87 8.07 -1.52
N ASP A 228 6.67 6.96 -2.24
CA ASP A 228 7.59 6.49 -3.28
C ASP A 228 7.31 7.14 -4.65
N TRP A 229 8.15 6.83 -5.64
CA TRP A 229 8.02 7.39 -7.00
C TRP A 229 6.74 7.00 -7.73
N GLU A 230 6.04 5.94 -7.33
CA GLU A 230 4.74 5.60 -7.89
C GLU A 230 3.65 6.43 -7.21
N SER A 231 3.73 6.57 -5.89
CA SER A 231 2.59 6.93 -5.05
C SER A 231 2.53 8.41 -4.69
N ASP A 232 3.66 9.05 -4.42
CA ASP A 232 3.75 10.46 -3.99
C ASP A 232 3.03 11.36 -5.01
N GLN A 233 1.95 12.04 -4.61
CA GLN A 233 1.13 12.87 -5.52
C GLN A 233 1.86 14.14 -5.96
N ASP A 234 2.90 14.56 -5.24
CA ASP A 234 3.65 15.79 -5.49
C ASP A 234 4.84 15.64 -6.43
N LEU A 235 5.23 14.42 -6.76
CA LEU A 235 6.24 14.18 -7.80
C LEU A 235 5.67 14.33 -9.21
N ASN A 236 6.39 15.07 -10.05
CA ASN A 236 6.19 15.00 -11.51
C ASN A 236 6.98 13.83 -12.12
N ILE A 237 6.67 13.47 -13.37
CA ILE A 237 7.29 12.33 -14.07
C ILE A 237 8.82 12.29 -14.03
N ILE A 238 9.51 13.44 -14.10
CA ILE A 238 10.97 13.49 -14.04
C ILE A 238 11.46 13.19 -12.62
N GLU A 239 10.81 13.78 -11.62
CA GLU A 239 11.16 13.58 -10.21
C GLU A 239 10.93 12.13 -9.77
N ARG A 240 9.83 11.51 -10.22
CA ARG A 240 9.55 10.08 -9.99
C ARG A 240 10.68 9.19 -10.51
N GLN A 241 11.04 9.39 -11.77
CA GLN A 241 12.11 8.63 -12.42
C GLN A 241 13.49 8.89 -11.76
N ASP A 242 13.76 10.15 -11.40
CA ASP A 242 14.99 10.55 -10.71
C ASP A 242 15.11 9.89 -9.34
N LEU A 243 14.02 9.87 -8.55
CA LEU A 243 13.98 9.26 -7.23
C LEU A 243 14.25 7.76 -7.31
N LEU A 244 13.54 7.02 -8.17
CA LEU A 244 13.77 5.59 -8.36
C LEU A 244 15.24 5.28 -8.67
N LEU A 245 15.85 6.03 -9.59
CA LEU A 245 17.24 5.81 -9.99
C LEU A 245 18.23 6.19 -8.87
N LYS A 246 17.95 7.23 -8.08
CA LYS A 246 18.74 7.58 -6.90
C LYS A 246 18.69 6.48 -5.84
N VAL A 247 17.50 5.96 -5.55
CA VAL A 247 17.31 4.85 -4.60
C VAL A 247 18.02 3.59 -5.09
N LEU A 248 17.90 3.25 -6.38
CA LEU A 248 18.64 2.13 -6.98
C LEU A 248 20.15 2.29 -6.81
N ASN A 249 20.67 3.49 -7.10
CA ASN A 249 22.11 3.76 -6.99
C ASN A 249 22.57 3.60 -5.53
N ARG A 250 21.80 4.14 -4.58
CA ARG A 250 22.08 3.99 -3.14
C ARG A 250 22.08 2.54 -2.70
N MET A 251 21.04 1.78 -3.03
CA MET A 251 20.93 0.35 -2.68
C MET A 251 22.12 -0.49 -3.19
N ASN A 252 22.76 -0.07 -4.28
CA ASN A 252 23.92 -0.77 -4.86
C ASN A 252 25.27 -0.36 -4.28
N GLU A 253 25.33 0.67 -3.42
CA GLU A 253 26.58 1.08 -2.77
C GLU A 253 26.93 0.18 -1.58
N THR A 254 28.21 0.06 -1.28
CA THR A 254 28.71 -0.82 -0.19
C THR A 254 28.37 -0.31 1.20
N ASP A 255 28.06 0.98 1.32
CA ASP A 255 27.67 1.67 2.56
C ASP A 255 26.16 1.90 2.64
N ALA A 256 25.38 1.20 1.83
CA ALA A 256 23.92 1.21 1.88
C ALA A 256 23.41 0.65 3.21
N TYR A 257 22.33 1.24 3.72
CA TYR A 257 21.60 0.70 4.86
C TYR A 257 21.17 -0.75 4.62
N ASP A 258 21.19 -1.56 5.68
CA ASP A 258 20.75 -2.94 5.59
C ASP A 258 20.06 -3.35 6.89
N THR A 259 18.80 -3.75 6.76
CA THR A 259 18.01 -4.32 7.85
C THR A 259 18.67 -5.60 8.37
N ASN A 260 18.55 -5.89 9.67
CA ASN A 260 19.16 -7.08 10.27
C ASN A 260 18.68 -8.41 9.64
N ASP A 261 17.49 -8.43 9.05
CA ASP A 261 16.90 -9.60 8.38
C ASP A 261 17.05 -9.57 6.85
N HIS A 262 17.73 -8.55 6.31
CA HIS A 262 17.93 -8.34 4.88
C HIS A 262 16.62 -8.36 4.08
N TYR A 263 15.55 -7.79 4.61
CA TYR A 263 14.19 -7.94 4.08
C TYR A 263 14.08 -7.55 2.60
N HIS A 264 14.53 -6.34 2.22
CA HIS A 264 14.50 -5.91 0.82
C HIS A 264 15.32 -6.82 -0.11
N LYS A 265 16.42 -7.41 0.36
CA LYS A 265 17.24 -8.35 -0.42
C LYS A 265 16.53 -9.68 -0.69
N SER A 266 15.54 -10.05 0.13
CA SER A 266 14.74 -11.25 -0.10
C SER A 266 13.93 -11.22 -1.40
N TYR A 267 13.73 -10.02 -1.98
CA TYR A 267 13.08 -9.82 -3.28
C TYR A 267 14.03 -9.96 -4.47
N LEU A 268 15.35 -10.04 -4.26
CA LEU A 268 16.34 -10.24 -5.32
C LEU A 268 16.31 -11.69 -5.84
N ASP A 269 15.36 -11.98 -6.72
CA ASP A 269 15.15 -13.29 -7.35
C ASP A 269 15.86 -13.46 -8.71
N GLY A 270 16.69 -12.48 -9.09
CA GLY A 270 17.39 -12.45 -10.38
C GLY A 270 16.55 -11.93 -11.54
N THR A 271 15.30 -11.52 -11.30
CA THR A 271 14.44 -10.89 -12.30
C THR A 271 14.43 -9.38 -12.17
N LYS A 272 14.15 -8.67 -13.26
CA LYS A 272 13.98 -7.21 -13.24
C LYS A 272 12.86 -6.76 -12.29
N ARG A 273 11.79 -7.55 -12.17
CA ARG A 273 10.67 -7.29 -11.26
C ARG A 273 11.08 -7.47 -9.79
N GLY A 274 11.86 -8.51 -9.49
CA GLY A 274 12.45 -8.72 -8.18
C GLY A 274 13.35 -7.56 -7.77
N SER A 275 14.25 -7.11 -8.66
CA SER A 275 15.08 -5.92 -8.43
C SER A 275 14.24 -4.67 -8.17
N TYR A 276 13.17 -4.45 -8.93
CA TYR A 276 12.29 -3.31 -8.71
C TYR A 276 11.62 -3.34 -7.32
N ARG A 277 11.10 -4.51 -6.91
CA ARG A 277 10.52 -4.69 -5.57
C ARG A 277 11.55 -4.49 -4.47
N ALA A 278 12.77 -5.00 -4.65
CA ALA A 278 13.86 -4.78 -3.69
C ALA A 278 14.16 -3.28 -3.51
N VAL A 279 14.17 -2.49 -4.59
CA VAL A 279 14.39 -1.04 -4.50
C VAL A 279 13.23 -0.33 -3.79
N LYS A 280 11.97 -0.77 -3.99
CA LYS A 280 10.81 -0.24 -3.24
C LYS A 280 10.91 -0.51 -1.75
N GLU A 281 11.19 -1.76 -1.36
CA GLU A 281 11.34 -2.11 0.05
C GLU A 281 12.55 -1.41 0.68
N TYR A 282 13.67 -1.28 -0.06
CA TYR A 282 14.82 -0.53 0.42
C TYR A 282 14.47 0.94 0.71
N TRP A 283 13.69 1.59 -0.16
CA TRP A 283 13.19 2.95 0.08
C TRP A 283 12.36 3.02 1.36
N ALA A 284 11.42 2.10 1.55
CA ALA A 284 10.58 2.04 2.74
C ALA A 284 11.40 1.77 4.02
N ASP A 285 12.39 0.87 3.96
CA ASP A 285 13.31 0.56 5.07
C ASP A 285 14.09 1.81 5.52
N ILE A 286 14.69 2.56 4.57
CA ILE A 286 15.46 3.77 4.92
C ILE A 286 14.57 4.92 5.39
N CYS A 287 13.32 5.01 4.92
CA CYS A 287 12.34 5.94 5.47
C CYS A 287 11.98 5.56 6.91
N ALA A 288 11.78 4.27 7.19
CA ALA A 288 11.50 3.79 8.53
C ALA A 288 12.64 4.13 9.50
N GLU A 289 13.89 3.84 9.13
CA GLU A 289 15.07 4.17 9.95
C GLU A 289 15.23 5.70 10.15
N TYR A 290 14.95 6.51 9.12
CA TYR A 290 14.99 7.98 9.20
C TYR A 290 14.07 8.53 10.28
N PHE A 291 12.85 8.00 10.43
CA PHE A 291 11.92 8.44 11.47
C PHE A 291 12.12 7.73 12.81
N CYS A 292 12.53 6.46 12.81
CA CYS A 292 12.73 5.64 14.02
C CYS A 292 14.05 5.88 14.76
N ASN A 293 15.09 6.39 14.10
CA ASN A 293 16.41 6.56 14.71
C ASN A 293 17.25 7.60 13.95
N PRO A 294 16.77 8.86 13.83
CA PRO A 294 17.38 9.84 12.94
C PRO A 294 18.85 10.15 13.25
N GLU A 295 19.22 10.28 14.52
CA GLU A 295 20.61 10.55 14.93
C GLU A 295 21.55 9.37 14.63
N GLY A 296 21.11 8.15 14.95
CA GLY A 296 21.87 6.94 14.68
C GLY A 296 22.01 6.70 13.17
N PHE A 297 20.95 6.96 12.41
CA PHE A 297 20.92 6.82 10.97
C PHE A 297 21.84 7.83 10.29
N GLN A 298 21.76 9.11 10.65
CA GLN A 298 22.65 10.14 10.12
C GLN A 298 24.12 9.80 10.36
N LYS A 299 24.46 9.24 11.53
CA LYS A 299 25.84 8.88 11.88
C LYS A 299 26.34 7.65 11.13
N SER A 300 25.50 6.63 10.96
CA SER A 300 25.89 5.33 10.42
C SER A 300 25.76 5.26 8.89
N HIS A 301 24.72 5.88 8.32
CA HIS A 301 24.37 5.84 6.90
C HIS A 301 24.00 7.26 6.40
N PRO A 302 24.92 8.24 6.46
CA PRO A 302 24.63 9.65 6.19
C PRO A 302 24.05 9.90 4.79
N LYS A 303 24.46 9.14 3.77
CA LYS A 303 23.98 9.32 2.40
C LYS A 303 22.52 8.88 2.23
N ASP A 304 22.12 7.80 2.89
CA ASP A 304 20.71 7.35 2.87
C ASP A 304 19.84 8.31 3.67
N PHE A 305 20.35 8.80 4.82
CA PHE A 305 19.72 9.87 5.57
C PHE A 305 19.50 11.12 4.70
N GLU A 306 20.54 11.60 4.01
CA GLU A 306 20.46 12.78 3.13
C GLU A 306 19.45 12.60 1.99
N LEU A 307 19.32 11.39 1.45
CA LEU A 307 18.35 11.09 0.40
C LEU A 307 16.91 11.25 0.92
N VAL A 308 16.59 10.65 2.07
CA VAL A 308 15.26 10.77 2.68
C VAL A 308 14.99 12.20 3.15
N ASP A 309 15.99 12.86 3.76
CA ASP A 309 15.89 14.25 4.24
C ASP A 309 15.59 15.23 3.11
N ALA A 310 16.24 15.07 1.95
CA ALA A 310 15.98 15.88 0.78
C ALA A 310 14.54 15.71 0.26
N GLN A 311 14.01 14.48 0.30
CA GLN A 311 12.62 14.21 -0.09
C GLN A 311 11.63 14.80 0.92
N ALA A 312 11.85 14.60 2.23
CA ALA A 312 11.02 15.14 3.29
C ALA A 312 10.92 16.68 3.24
N LYS A 313 12.02 17.36 2.90
CA LYS A 313 12.08 18.82 2.82
C LYS A 313 11.55 19.41 1.51
N LYS A 314 11.18 18.60 0.52
CA LYS A 314 10.67 19.08 -0.78
C LYS A 314 9.48 20.02 -0.61
N ASN A 315 8.50 19.62 0.20
CA ASN A 315 7.27 20.37 0.47
C ASN A 315 7.27 21.05 1.85
N ASP A 316 8.25 20.73 2.70
CA ASP A 316 8.41 21.32 4.02
C ASP A 316 9.87 21.67 4.31
N ALA A 317 10.37 22.75 3.70
CA ALA A 317 11.78 23.15 3.81
C ALA A 317 12.26 23.42 5.26
N THR A 318 11.32 23.67 6.18
CA THR A 318 11.59 23.87 7.61
C THR A 318 11.56 22.59 8.43
N PHE A 319 11.11 21.47 7.85
CA PHE A 319 11.12 20.17 8.52
C PHE A 319 12.56 19.76 8.86
N ASN A 320 12.76 19.24 10.08
CA ASN A 320 14.08 18.81 10.53
C ASN A 320 13.94 17.58 11.40
N VAL A 321 14.28 16.39 10.86
CA VAL A 321 14.18 15.12 11.60
C VAL A 321 15.20 14.96 12.75
N LEU A 322 15.99 15.97 13.09
CA LEU A 322 16.87 15.96 14.27
C LEU A 322 16.41 16.92 15.39
N ASP A 323 15.52 17.86 15.09
CA ASP A 323 14.95 18.77 16.09
C ASP A 323 13.73 18.15 16.78
N PHE A 324 13.98 17.23 17.71
CA PHE A 324 12.90 16.52 18.40
C PHE A 324 12.10 17.43 19.33
N GLU A 325 12.72 18.47 19.89
CA GLU A 325 12.07 19.41 20.81
C GLU A 325 11.00 20.25 20.11
N ASN A 326 11.21 20.60 18.83
CA ASN A 326 10.25 21.38 18.03
C ASN A 326 9.41 20.53 17.07
N ARG A 327 9.66 19.22 16.96
CA ARG A 327 8.81 18.30 16.20
C ARG A 327 7.71 17.76 17.05
N GLY A 328 6.51 18.25 16.77
CA GLY A 328 5.28 17.57 17.09
C GLY A 328 4.93 17.45 18.57
N ALA A 329 3.66 17.13 18.83
CA ALA A 329 3.25 16.80 20.19
C ALA A 329 3.63 15.37 20.56
N PHE A 330 3.91 14.49 19.60
CA PHE A 330 3.99 13.05 19.81
C PHE A 330 5.42 12.52 19.72
N ASP A 331 5.83 11.73 20.70
CA ASP A 331 7.07 10.98 20.70
C ASP A 331 6.82 9.52 20.27
N PRO A 332 7.30 9.06 19.11
CA PRO A 332 7.09 7.68 18.67
C PRO A 332 7.96 6.67 19.43
N HIS A 333 9.02 7.09 20.12
CA HIS A 333 9.86 6.16 20.85
C HIS A 333 9.25 5.80 22.20
N THR A 334 8.57 6.77 22.83
CA THR A 334 7.94 6.62 24.14
C THR A 334 6.42 6.43 24.05
N GLY A 335 5.80 6.80 22.94
CA GLY A 335 4.34 6.86 22.78
C GLY A 335 3.70 8.04 23.51
N GLU A 336 4.49 8.97 24.07
CA GLU A 336 3.99 10.07 24.90
C GLU A 336 3.58 11.28 24.06
N LEU A 337 2.46 11.90 24.45
CA LEU A 337 2.06 13.22 23.94
C LEU A 337 2.59 14.31 24.89
N LYS A 338 3.47 15.18 24.40
CA LYS A 338 3.96 16.38 25.09
C LYS A 338 2.78 17.30 25.42
N GLU A 339 2.59 17.61 26.71
CA GLU A 339 1.48 18.42 27.23
C GLU A 339 1.42 19.86 26.67
N LYS A 340 2.49 20.39 26.05
CA LYS A 340 2.50 21.75 25.51
C LYS A 340 3.33 21.88 24.23
N TRP A 341 2.66 22.29 23.16
CA TRP A 341 3.26 23.10 22.10
C TRP A 341 3.53 24.52 22.63
N ARG A 342 4.64 25.13 22.25
CA ARG A 342 4.88 26.57 22.46
C ARG A 342 4.43 27.39 21.27
#